data_AF-C2XW11-F1
#
_entry.id   AF-C2XW11-F1
#
_cell.length_a   1.000
_cell.length_b   1.000
_cell.length_c   1.000
_cell.angle_alpha   90.00
_cell.angle_beta   90.00
_cell.angle_gamma   90.00
#
_symmetry.space_group_name_H-M   'P 1'
#
loop_
_entity.id
_entity.type
_entity.pdbx_description
1 polymer ?
#
loop_
_entity_poly.entity_id
_entity_poly.type
_entity_poly.pdbx_seq_one_letter_code
_entity_poly.pdbx_strand_id
1 'polypeptide(L)' 'MNAYNDLHKWIEKKGYSRSLTKWHLEIYHSWEDPKELVVELLDTVE' A
#
# COMPACT_ATOMS: atom_id res chain seq x y z
N MET A 1 -5.93 -5.14 -7.42
CA MET A 1 -4.83 -4.56 -8.22
C MET A 1 -4.85 -3.02 -8.30
N ASN A 2 -5.98 -2.34 -8.07
CA ASN A 2 -6.05 -0.87 -8.16
C ASN A 2 -5.41 -0.14 -6.97
N ALA A 3 -5.60 -0.64 -5.73
CA ALA A 3 -5.14 0.03 -4.51
C ALA A 3 -3.61 0.32 -4.48
N TYR A 4 -2.79 -0.65 -4.90
CA TYR A 4 -1.34 -0.46 -5.03
C TYR A 4 -0.98 0.61 -6.06
N ASN A 5 -1.62 0.58 -7.23
CA ASN A 5 -1.38 1.59 -8.27
C ASN A 5 -1.80 2.99 -7.81
N ASP A 6 -2.89 3.09 -7.06
CA ASP A 6 -3.36 4.36 -6.51
C ASP A 6 -2.39 4.89 -5.46
N LEU A 7 -1.85 4.02 -4.60
CA LEU A 7 -0.80 4.36 -3.63
C LEU A 7 0.47 4.83 -4.33
N HIS A 8 0.96 4.11 -5.34
CA HIS A 8 2.16 4.49 -6.07
C HIS A 8 2.01 5.84 -6.79
N LYS A 9 0.85 6.07 -7.43
CA LYS A 9 0.53 7.36 -8.06
C LYS A 9 0.47 8.49 -7.02
N TRP A 10 -0.06 8.21 -5.84
CA TRP A 10 -0.08 9.18 -4.75
C TRP A 10 1.34 9.52 -4.28
N ILE A 11 2.20 8.51 -4.10
CA ILE A 11 3.61 8.66 -3.72
C ILE A 11 4.34 9.54 -4.75
N GLU A 12 4.21 9.23 -6.04
CA GLU A 12 4.79 10.00 -7.13
C GLU A 12 4.28 11.44 -7.15
N LYS A 13 2.96 11.64 -6.99
CA LYS A 13 2.34 12.98 -6.93
C LYS A 13 2.85 13.81 -5.74
N LYS A 14 3.29 13.15 -4.66
CA LYS A 14 3.89 13.81 -3.49
C LYS A 14 5.38 14.10 -3.66
N GLY A 15 6.00 13.64 -4.75
CA GLY A 15 7.41 13.84 -5.04
C GLY A 15 8.34 12.88 -4.31
N TYR A 16 7.80 11.82 -3.69
CA TYR A 16 8.61 10.80 -3.06
C TYR A 16 8.97 9.69 -4.06
N SER A 17 10.11 9.05 -3.84
CA SER A 17 10.53 7.87 -4.59
C SER A 17 10.30 6.61 -3.77
N ARG A 18 9.82 5.54 -4.41
CA ARG A 18 9.60 4.25 -3.73
C ARG A 18 10.93 3.56 -3.44
N SER A 19 11.12 3.08 -2.22
CA SER A 19 12.32 2.34 -1.81
C SER A 19 12.09 0.83 -1.99
N LEU A 20 12.24 0.37 -3.24
CA LEU A 20 11.91 -1.00 -3.67
C LEU A 20 12.78 -2.10 -3.04
N THR A 21 13.85 -1.72 -2.33
CA THR A 21 14.75 -2.64 -1.62
C THR A 21 14.41 -2.75 -0.12
N LYS A 22 13.41 -2.00 0.35
CA LYS A 22 12.97 -1.98 1.76
C LYS A 22 11.64 -2.71 1.91
N TRP A 23 11.25 -2.93 3.17
CA TRP A 23 10.01 -3.60 3.50
C TRP A 23 8.78 -2.76 3.13
N HIS A 24 7.74 -3.45 2.70
CA HIS A 24 6.39 -2.92 2.51
C HIS A 24 5.45 -3.78 3.35
N LEU A 25 4.47 -3.17 4.00
CA LEU A 25 3.61 -3.85 4.96
C LEU A 25 2.15 -3.81 4.48
N GLU A 26 1.44 -4.89 4.76
CA GLU A 26 -0.01 -4.97 4.66
C GLU A 26 -0.55 -5.31 6.05
N ILE A 27 -1.42 -4.46 6.59
CA ILE A 27 -2.05 -4.68 7.89
C ILE A 27 -3.50 -5.06 7.66
N TYR A 28 -3.84 -6.30 8.02
CA TYR A 28 -5.18 -6.86 7.87
C TYR A 28 -5.98 -6.60 9.14
N HIS A 29 -7.01 -5.77 9.04
CA HIS A 29 -7.89 -5.43 10.17
C HIS A 29 -9.11 -6.35 10.28
N SER A 30 -9.50 -6.98 9.18
CA SER A 30 -10.54 -8.01 9.13
C SER A 30 -10.17 -9.03 8.07
N TRP A 31 -10.27 -10.32 8.42
CA TRP A 31 -10.00 -11.45 7.51
C TRP A 31 -11.10 -12.51 7.56
N GLU A 32 -12.21 -12.24 8.26
CA GLU A 32 -13.30 -13.20 8.46
C GLU A 32 -14.16 -13.38 7.19
N ASP A 33 -14.38 -12.30 6.44
CA ASP A 33 -15.06 -12.33 5.14
C ASP A 33 -14.10 -11.86 4.03
N PRO A 34 -13.72 -12.74 3.08
CA PRO A 34 -12.91 -12.37 1.92
C PRO A 34 -13.50 -11.25 1.05
N LYS A 35 -14.80 -10.98 1.15
CA LYS A 35 -15.48 -9.90 0.42
C LYS A 35 -15.40 -8.55 1.12
N GLU A 36 -15.21 -8.54 2.43
CA GLU A 36 -15.13 -7.34 3.27
C GLU A 36 -13.74 -7.22 3.92
N LEU A 37 -12.71 -7.52 3.12
CA LEU A 37 -11.33 -7.46 3.55
C LEU A 37 -10.89 -6.00 3.73
N VAL A 38 -10.57 -5.63 4.97
CA VAL A 38 -10.02 -4.30 5.29
C VAL A 38 -8.51 -4.43 5.47
N VAL A 39 -7.77 -3.83 4.55
CA VAL A 39 -6.30 -3.86 4.53
C VAL A 39 -5.74 -2.45 4.42
N GLU A 40 -4.77 -2.13 5.28
CA GLU A 40 -3.94 -0.95 5.16
C GLU A 40 -2.63 -1.29 4.45
N LEU A 41 -2.27 -0.51 3.43
CA LEU A 41 -1.06 -0.69 2.63
C LEU A 41 -0.02 0.37 3.01
N LEU A 42 1.18 -0.05 3.38
CA LEU A 42 2.28 0.83 3.76
C LEU A 42 3.48 0.58 2.85
N ASP A 43 3.84 1.59 2.07
CA ASP A 43 4.98 1.58 1.17
C ASP A 43 6.09 2.49 1.72
N THR A 44 7.35 2.06 1.60
CA THR A 44 8.49 2.79 2.16
C THR A 44 9.02 3.73 1.08
N VAL A 45 9.15 5.02 1.42
CA VAL A 45 9.49 6.07 0.47
C VAL A 45 10.71 6.90 0.92
N GLU A 46 11.32 7.61 -0.03
CA GLU A 46 12.48 8.51 0.12
C GLU A 46 12.21 9.90 -0.47
#